data_AF-Q9M6Q3-F1
#
_entry.id   AF-Q9M6Q3-F1
#
_cell.length_a   1.000
_cell.length_b   1.000
_cell.length_c   1.000
_cell.angle_alpha   90.00
_cell.angle_beta   90.00
_cell.angle_gamma   90.00
#
_symmetry.space_group_name_H-M   'P 1'
#
loop_
_entity.id
_entity.type
_entity.pdbx_description
1 polymer ?
#
loop_
_entity_poly.entity_id
_entity_poly.type
_entity_poly.pdbx_seq_one_letter_code
_entity_poly.pdbx_strand_id
1 'polypeptide(L)' 'PCQYNPGEISNLEDAWKQWTSGIPANKIFLGLPASPEAAGSGFIPATDLTSTVLPAIKGSAK' A
#
# COMPACT_ATOMS: atom_id res chain seq x y z
N PRO A 1 -7.37 -9.87 -1.06
CA PRO A 1 -5.99 -9.74 -0.53
C PRO A 1 -5.66 -8.25 -0.41
N CYS A 2 -5.25 -7.75 0.75
CA CYS A 2 -4.96 -6.31 0.95
C CYS A 2 -3.46 -6.01 1.04
N GLN A 3 -2.63 -7.02 0.77
CA GLN A 3 -1.18 -6.94 0.81
C GLN A 3 -0.60 -6.78 -0.59
N TYR A 4 0.60 -6.19 -0.66
CA TYR A 4 1.36 -6.16 -1.89
C TYR A 4 1.81 -7.57 -2.28
N ASN A 5 1.56 -7.91 -3.54
CA ASN A 5 2.11 -9.11 -4.16
C ASN A 5 3.17 -8.68 -5.17
N PRO A 6 4.31 -9.38 -5.26
CA PRO A 6 5.38 -9.02 -6.21
C PRO A 6 4.83 -9.06 -7.64
N GLY A 7 4.83 -7.88 -8.29
CA GLY A 7 4.29 -7.68 -9.65
C GLY A 7 2.79 -7.35 -9.74
N GLU A 8 2.06 -7.28 -8.62
CA GLU A 8 0.61 -7.04 -8.62
C GLU A 8 0.20 -6.15 -7.44
N ILE A 9 0.07 -4.85 -7.71
CA ILE A 9 -0.30 -3.83 -6.74
C ILE A 9 -1.82 -3.59 -6.64
N SER A 10 -2.61 -4.06 -7.62
CA SER A 10 -4.03 -3.70 -7.73
C SER A 10 -4.82 -4.09 -6.48
N ASN A 11 -4.43 -5.19 -5.82
CA ASN A 11 -4.97 -5.62 -4.53
C ASN A 11 -4.75 -4.61 -3.39
N LEU A 12 -3.56 -3.99 -3.32
CA LEU A 12 -3.24 -2.94 -2.36
C LEU A 12 -3.95 -1.62 -2.72
N GLU A 13 -4.02 -1.28 -4.01
CA GLU A 13 -4.72 -0.10 -4.51
C GLU A 13 -6.23 -0.14 -4.22
N ASP A 14 -6.87 -1.28 -4.44
CA ASP A 14 -8.30 -1.45 -4.19
C ASP A 14 -8.61 -1.32 -2.70
N ALA A 15 -7.80 -1.98 -1.85
CA ALA A 15 -7.88 -1.82 -0.40
C ALA A 15 -7.64 -0.37 0.02
N TRP A 16 -6.67 0.32 -0.59
CA TRP A 16 -6.38 1.73 -0.31
C TRP A 16 -7.54 2.64 -0.71
N LYS A 17 -8.18 2.40 -1.85
CA LYS A 17 -9.39 3.12 -2.29
C LYS A 17 -10.56 2.87 -1.34
N GLN A 18 -10.73 1.65 -0.84
CA GLN A 18 -11.74 1.36 0.19
C GLN A 18 -11.45 2.08 1.51
N TRP A 19 -10.19 2.11 1.96
CA TRP A 19 -9.81 2.82 3.19
C TRP A 19 -9.95 4.34 3.04
N THR A 20 -9.50 4.91 1.93
CA THR A 20 -9.65 6.34 1.66
C THR A 20 -11.13 6.73 1.49
N SER A 21 -11.94 5.96 0.76
CA SER A 21 -13.35 6.29 0.59
C SER A 21 -14.20 6.02 1.85
N GLY A 22 -13.92 4.93 2.57
CA GLY A 22 -14.77 4.45 3.67
C GLY A 22 -14.42 4.99 5.06
N ILE A 23 -13.18 5.42 5.30
CA ILE A 23 -12.74 5.85 6.63
C ILE A 23 -12.74 7.38 6.71
N PRO A 24 -13.57 8.02 7.57
CA PRO A 24 -13.53 9.46 7.78
C PRO A 24 -12.30 9.85 8.61
N ALA A 25 -11.14 9.94 7.96
CA ALA A 25 -9.86 10.33 8.54
C ALA A 25 -9.17 11.35 7.64
N ASN A 26 -8.52 12.36 8.25
CA ASN A 26 -7.77 13.39 7.52
C ASN A 26 -6.44 12.89 6.95
N LYS A 27 -5.89 11.79 7.49
CA LYS A 27 -4.64 11.18 7.01
C LYS A 27 -4.71 9.67 7.22
N ILE A 28 -4.28 8.92 6.21
CA ILE A 28 -4.12 7.46 6.27
C ILE A 28 -2.65 7.16 5.97
N PHE A 29 -2.04 6.30 6.78
CA PHE A 29 -0.66 5.88 6.60
C PHE A 29 -0.63 4.39 6.28
N LEU A 30 0.20 4.01 5.30
CA LEU A 30 0.42 2.62 4.95
C LEU A 30 1.52 2.03 5.83
N GLY A 31 1.16 1.13 6.73
CA GLY A 31 2.12 0.37 7.53
C GLY A 31 2.82 -0.68 6.68
N LEU A 32 4.14 -0.59 6.59
CA LEU A 32 4.96 -1.47 5.76
C LEU A 32 6.03 -2.14 6.61
N PRO A 33 6.25 -3.46 6.45
CA PRO A 33 7.37 -4.12 7.09
C PRO A 33 8.68 -3.61 6.46
N ALA A 34 9.61 -3.18 7.31
CA ALA A 34 10.89 -2.61 6.87
C ALA A 34 11.89 -3.66 6.36
N SER A 35 11.65 -4.94 6.66
CA SER A 35 12.47 -6.08 6.21
C SER A 35 11.60 -7.30 5.92
N PRO A 36 12.02 -8.21 5.02
CA PRO A 36 11.34 -9.48 4.77
C PRO A 36 11.34 -10.42 5.99
N GLU A 37 12.24 -10.18 6.95
CA GLU A 37 12.31 -10.86 8.25
C GLU A 37 11.38 -10.22 9.30
N ALA A 38 10.84 -9.02 9.04
CA ALA A 38 9.85 -8.38 9.91
C ALA A 38 8.42 -8.92 9.70
N ALA A 39 8.16 -9.56 8.56
CA ALA A 39 6.87 -10.19 8.26
C ALA A 39 7.07 -11.33 7.25
N GLY A 40 6.41 -12.48 7.48
CA GLY A 40 6.49 -13.64 6.57
C GLY A 40 5.98 -13.37 5.15
N SER A 41 5.29 -12.25 4.92
CA SER A 41 4.84 -11.78 3.61
C SER A 41 4.55 -10.27 3.64
N GLY A 42 4.47 -9.62 2.48
CA GLY A 42 4.09 -8.20 2.36
C GLY A 42 5.25 -7.20 2.44
N PHE A 43 6.50 -7.66 2.45
CA PHE A 43 7.66 -6.80 2.23
C PHE A 43 7.64 -6.24 0.81
N ILE A 44 7.74 -4.91 0.71
CA ILE A 44 7.81 -4.19 -0.55
C ILE A 44 9.21 -3.61 -0.66
N PRO A 45 9.98 -3.93 -1.71
CA PRO A 45 11.26 -3.27 -1.92
C PRO A 45 11.04 -1.77 -2.13
N ALA A 46 11.94 -0.96 -1.57
CA ALA A 46 11.78 0.50 -1.56
C ALA A 46 11.58 1.09 -2.97
N THR A 47 12.19 0.49 -3.99
CA THR A 47 12.03 0.88 -5.40
C THR A 47 10.61 0.68 -5.92
N ASP A 48 9.97 -0.45 -5.60
CA ASP A 48 8.57 -0.71 -5.97
C ASP A 48 7.61 0.13 -5.14
N LEU A 49 7.93 0.34 -3.87
CA LEU A 49 7.19 1.24 -3.00
C LEU A 49 7.16 2.66 -3.59
N THR A 50 8.31 3.19 -4.02
CA THR A 50 8.38 4.55 -4.54
C THR A 50 7.86 4.71 -5.97
N SER A 51 8.07 3.71 -6.83
CA SER A 51 7.72 3.81 -8.26
C SER A 51 6.30 3.33 -8.57
N THR A 52 5.76 2.41 -7.77
CA THR A 52 4.47 1.77 -8.03
C THR A 52 3.45 2.15 -6.96
N VAL A 53 3.81 2.01 -5.67
CA VAL A 53 2.85 2.20 -4.56
C VAL A 53 2.56 3.65 -4.25
N LEU A 54 3.59 4.46 -3.98
CA LEU A 54 3.42 5.88 -3.67
C LEU A 54 2.59 6.63 -4.71
N PRO A 55 2.86 6.54 -6.03
CA PRO A 55 2.04 7.24 -7.02
C PRO A 55 0.59 6.75 -7.06
N ALA A 56 0.36 5.44 -6.88
CA ALA A 56 -0.98 4.87 -6.87
C ALA A 56 -1.83 5.32 -5.66
N ILE A 57 -1.23 5.35 -4.47
CA ILE A 57 -1.93 5.75 -3.23
C ILE A 57 -2.04 7.27 -3.07
N LYS A 58 -1.07 8.05 -3.59
CA LYS A 58 -1.06 9.52 -3.56
C LYS A 58 -2.06 10.14 -4.55
N GLY A 59 -2.40 9.44 -5.62
CA GLY A 59 -3.44 9.83 -6.56
C GLY A 59 -4.87 9.59 -6.03
N SER A 60 -5.03 8.79 -4.97
CA SER A 60 -6.32 8.66 -4.29
C SER A 60 -6.55 9.90 -3.45
N ALA A 61 -7.68 10.58 -3.65
CA ALA A 61 -7.93 11.97 -3.27
C ALA A 61 -8.09 12.27 -1.75
N LYS A 62 -7.29 11.64 -0.87
CA LYS A 62 -7.27 11.93 0.58
C LYS A 62 -5.86 12.00 1.15
#